data_AF-A0A935NNN0-F1
#
_entry.id   AF-A0A935NNN0-F1
#
_cell.length_a   1.000
_cell.length_b   1.000
_cell.length_c   1.000
_cell.angle_alpha   90.00
_cell.angle_beta   90.00
_cell.angle_gamma   90.00
#
_symmetry.space_group_name_H-M   'P 1'
#
loop_
_entity.id
_entity.type
_entity.pdbx_description
1 polymer ?
#
loop_
_entity_poly.entity_id
_entity_poly.type
_entity_poly.pdbx_seq_one_letter_code
_entity_poly.pdbx_strand_id
1 'polypeptide(L)'
;MTLYAFKPALVFAGLAWVAAQAMAADGAQSAIDFGCLNCHGAQAHTVPTFRSMADKAARRGDPAKAQQHWLDEMHEKNFVHTHAMVSDDAANAVLQWVAQGMK
;
A
#
# COMPACT_ATOMS: atom_id res chain seq x y z
N MET A 1 37.82 -15.62 -31.06
CA MET A 1 37.43 -14.66 -30.01
C MET A 1 35.91 -14.64 -29.94
N THR A 2 35.34 -15.39 -29.00
CA THR A 2 33.90 -15.47 -28.79
C THR A 2 33.52 -14.38 -27.79
N LEU A 3 32.83 -13.34 -28.26
CA LEU A 3 32.29 -12.29 -27.41
C LEU A 3 31.12 -12.87 -26.61
N TYR A 4 31.27 -12.94 -25.28
CA TYR A 4 30.18 -13.29 -24.38
C TYR A 4 29.14 -12.15 -24.42
N ALA A 5 27.98 -12.45 -25.00
CA ALA A 5 26.80 -11.60 -24.92
C ALA A 5 26.39 -11.48 -23.45
N PHE A 6 26.68 -10.33 -22.83
CA PHE A 6 26.14 -9.95 -21.53
C PHE A 6 24.61 -9.88 -21.65
N LYS A 7 23.91 -10.87 -21.07
CA LYS A 7 22.45 -10.90 -21.00
C LYS A 7 21.96 -9.72 -20.14
N PRO A 8 21.20 -8.75 -20.69
CA PRO A 8 20.74 -7.55 -19.95
C PRO A 8 19.59 -7.83 -18.95
N ALA A 9 19.13 -9.09 -18.83
CA ALA A 9 17.96 -9.45 -18.04
C ALA A 9 18.09 -9.22 -16.53
N LEU A 10 19.31 -9.13 -15.99
CA LEU A 10 19.55 -8.93 -14.56
C LEU A 10 19.36 -7.48 -14.07
N VAL A 11 19.41 -6.49 -14.97
CA VAL A 11 19.34 -5.07 -14.58
C VAL A 11 17.91 -4.64 -14.23
N PHE A 12 16.90 -5.18 -14.93
CA PHE A 12 15.50 -4.78 -14.74
C PHE A 12 14.87 -5.35 -13.45
N ALA A 13 15.31 -6.51 -12.97
CA ALA A 13 14.77 -7.10 -11.74
C ALA A 13 15.15 -6.30 -10.48
N GLY A 14 16.33 -5.67 -10.47
CA GLY A 14 16.77 -4.84 -9.34
C GLY A 14 15.99 -3.54 -9.21
N LEU A 15 15.61 -2.92 -10.34
CA LEU A 15 14.86 -1.66 -10.36
C LEU A 15 13.44 -1.81 -9.80
N ALA A 16 12.74 -2.90 -10.13
CA ALA A 16 11.40 -3.16 -9.62
C ALA A 16 11.38 -3.39 -8.09
N TRP A 17 12.42 -4.05 -7.55
CA TRP A 17 12.56 -4.29 -6.12
C TRP A 17 12.86 -3.02 -5.31
N VAL A 18 13.71 -2.15 -5.85
CA VAL A 18 14.01 -0.84 -5.23
C VAL A 18 12.78 0.07 -5.26
N ALA A 19 12.06 0.11 -6.38
CA ALA A 19 10.82 0.89 -6.50
C ALA A 19 9.75 0.40 -5.50
N ALA A 20 9.55 -0.92 -5.37
CA ALA A 20 8.60 -1.47 -4.41
C ALA A 20 8.92 -1.07 -2.96
N GLN A 21 10.19 -1.13 -2.56
CA GLN A 21 10.62 -0.70 -1.21
C GLN A 21 10.47 0.80 -0.98
N ALA A 22 10.70 1.63 -2.00
CA ALA A 22 10.50 3.07 -1.90
C ALA A 22 9.01 3.41 -1.70
N MET A 23 8.12 2.77 -2.47
CA MET A 23 6.67 2.95 -2.31
C MET A 23 6.15 2.40 -0.98
N ALA A 24 6.75 1.32 -0.47
CA ALA A 24 6.45 0.77 0.84
C ALA A 24 6.78 1.71 2.00
N ALA A 25 8.00 2.29 1.96
CA ALA A 25 8.45 3.25 2.95
C ALA A 25 7.57 4.51 2.93
N ASP A 26 7.16 4.95 1.74
CA ASP A 26 6.27 6.08 1.54
C ASP A 26 4.85 5.82 2.09
N GLY A 27 4.29 4.63 1.86
CA GLY A 27 2.98 4.25 2.39
C GLY A 27 2.93 4.11 3.91
N ALA A 28 3.95 3.49 4.52
CA ALA A 28 4.03 3.37 5.98
C ALA A 28 4.20 4.73 6.67
N GLN A 29 5.03 5.62 6.11
CA GLN A 29 5.23 6.97 6.63
C GLN A 29 3.97 7.81 6.45
N SER A 30 3.33 7.76 5.27
CA SER A 30 2.05 8.44 5.01
C SER A 30 0.97 8.03 6.03
N ALA A 31 0.90 6.75 6.40
CA ALA A 31 -0.07 6.27 7.39
C ALA A 31 0.14 6.89 8.79
N ILE A 32 1.38 7.26 9.13
CA ILE A 32 1.73 7.99 10.36
C ILE A 32 1.39 9.46 10.20
N ASP A 33 1.86 10.09 9.13
CA ASP A 33 1.77 11.53 8.89
C ASP A 33 0.32 12.02 8.78
N PHE A 34 -0.55 11.23 8.13
CA PHE A 34 -1.98 11.52 8.02
C PHE A 34 -2.81 10.96 9.19
N GLY A 35 -2.17 10.37 10.20
CA GLY A 35 -2.83 9.89 11.42
C GLY A 35 -3.75 8.68 11.21
N CYS A 36 -3.57 7.90 10.14
CA CYS A 36 -4.41 6.73 9.85
C CYS A 36 -4.35 5.68 10.97
N LEU A 37 -3.19 5.57 11.63
CA LEU A 37 -2.97 4.64 12.74
C LEU A 37 -3.78 4.97 14.01
N ASN A 38 -4.31 6.19 14.13
CA ASN A 38 -5.17 6.58 15.27
C ASN A 38 -6.45 5.72 15.34
N CYS A 39 -6.94 5.26 14.18
CA CYS A 39 -8.10 4.38 14.09
C CYS A 39 -7.73 2.97 13.60
N HIS A 40 -6.81 2.83 12.63
CA HIS A 40 -6.48 1.54 12.00
C HIS A 40 -5.27 0.81 12.64
N GLY A 41 -4.75 1.31 13.77
CA GLY A 41 -3.64 0.72 14.50
C GLY A 41 -3.95 -0.62 15.17
N ALA A 42 -2.96 -1.20 15.86
CA ALA A 42 -3.07 -2.54 16.46
C ALA A 42 -4.18 -2.69 17.52
N GLN A 43 -4.63 -1.57 18.10
CA GLN A 43 -5.65 -1.53 19.16
C GLN A 43 -7.05 -1.19 18.60
N ALA A 44 -7.24 -1.22 17.27
CA ALA A 44 -8.55 -0.94 16.68
C ALA A 44 -9.58 -2.00 17.08
N HIS A 45 -10.76 -1.55 17.52
CA HIS A 45 -11.87 -2.42 17.92
C HIS A 45 -13.05 -2.40 16.94
N THR A 46 -13.35 -1.24 16.36
CA THR A 46 -14.56 -1.00 15.55
C THR A 46 -14.28 -0.82 14.06
N VAL A 47 -13.01 -0.66 13.70
CA VAL A 47 -12.53 -0.53 12.32
C VAL A 47 -11.46 -1.60 12.06
N PRO A 48 -11.26 -2.04 10.81
CA PRO A 48 -10.27 -3.07 10.53
C PRO A 48 -8.86 -2.54 10.79
N THR A 49 -8.03 -3.32 11.49
CA THR A 49 -6.61 -3.01 11.59
C THR A 49 -5.94 -3.12 10.22
N PHE A 50 -4.87 -2.37 9.96
CA PHE A 50 -4.09 -2.56 8.73
C PHE A 50 -3.58 -3.98 8.55
N ARG A 51 -3.24 -4.67 9.65
CA ARG A 51 -2.88 -6.09 9.61
C ARG A 51 -4.03 -6.95 9.07
N SER A 52 -5.24 -6.75 9.57
CA SER A 52 -6.41 -7.52 9.11
C SER A 52 -6.76 -7.23 7.65
N MET A 53 -6.54 -5.99 7.20
CA MET A 53 -6.71 -5.58 5.80
C MET A 53 -5.68 -6.27 4.90
N ALA A 54 -4.39 -6.24 5.28
CA ALA A 54 -3.32 -6.94 4.60
C ALA A 54 -3.59 -8.45 4.47
N ASP A 55 -4.02 -9.10 5.56
CA ASP A 55 -4.38 -10.52 5.54
C ASP A 55 -5.59 -10.79 4.62
N LYS A 56 -6.56 -9.86 4.55
CA LYS A 56 -7.71 -9.95 3.63
C LYS A 56 -7.29 -9.81 2.16
N ALA A 57 -6.37 -8.89 1.85
CA ALA A 57 -5.82 -8.73 0.50
C ALA A 57 -5.06 -9.99 0.05
N ALA A 58 -4.21 -10.54 0.93
CA ALA A 58 -3.47 -11.76 0.66
C ALA A 58 -4.39 -12.96 0.33
N ARG A 59 -5.50 -13.11 1.05
CA ARG A 59 -6.50 -14.17 0.79
C ARG A 59 -7.22 -14.01 -0.56
N ARG A 60 -7.38 -12.77 -1.05
CA ARG A 60 -8.07 -12.49 -2.32
C ARG A 60 -7.16 -12.63 -3.54
N GLY A 61 -5.85 -12.53 -3.36
CA GLY A 61 -4.85 -12.72 -4.42
C GLY A 61 -4.78 -11.58 -5.44
N ASP A 62 -5.44 -10.45 -5.18
CA ASP A 62 -5.45 -9.28 -6.06
C ASP A 62 -5.28 -7.98 -5.24
N PRO A 63 -4.03 -7.55 -5.01
CA PRO A 63 -3.71 -6.34 -4.27
C PRO A 63 -4.27 -5.07 -4.92
N ALA A 64 -4.25 -4.98 -6.25
CA ALA A 64 -4.73 -3.79 -6.96
C ALA A 64 -6.24 -3.61 -6.78
N LYS A 65 -7.01 -4.70 -6.87
CA LYS A 65 -8.44 -4.67 -6.60
C LYS A 65 -8.77 -4.38 -5.14
N ALA A 66 -7.96 -4.87 -4.20
CA ALA A 66 -8.12 -4.54 -2.78
C ALA A 66 -7.86 -3.05 -2.50
N GLN A 67 -6.79 -2.49 -3.06
CA GLN A 67 -6.47 -1.07 -2.99
C GLN A 67 -7.60 -0.20 -3.54
N GLN A 68 -8.05 -0.47 -4.78
CA GLN A 68 -9.12 0.32 -5.39
C GLN A 68 -10.40 0.28 -4.56
N HIS A 69 -10.81 -0.91 -4.12
CA HIS A 69 -12.01 -1.07 -3.29
C HIS A 69 -11.95 -0.26 -1.99
N TRP A 70 -10.78 -0.17 -1.35
CA TRP A 70 -10.63 0.62 -0.13
C TRP A 70 -10.60 2.12 -0.39
N LEU A 71 -10.06 2.56 -1.53
CA LEU A 71 -10.13 3.95 -1.94
C LEU A 71 -11.60 4.37 -2.16
N ASP A 72 -12.35 3.53 -2.88
CA ASP A 72 -13.79 3.74 -3.08
C ASP A 72 -14.54 3.79 -1.72
N GLU A 73 -14.24 2.86 -0.79
CA GLU A 73 -14.83 2.89 0.56
C GLU A 73 -14.45 4.16 1.36
N MET A 74 -13.25 4.70 1.19
CA MET A 74 -12.85 5.96 1.84
C MET A 74 -13.66 7.14 1.32
N HIS A 75 -13.89 7.20 0.00
CA HIS A 75 -14.73 8.22 -0.63
C HIS A 75 -16.19 8.11 -0.20
N GLU A 76 -16.73 6.89 -0.13
CA GLU A 76 -18.09 6.64 0.40
C GLU A 76 -18.22 7.03 1.88
N LYS A 77 -17.15 6.87 2.66
CA LYS A 77 -17.09 7.18 4.11
C LYS A 77 -16.44 8.53 4.39
N ASN A 78 -16.60 9.50 3.48
CA ASN A 78 -16.04 10.85 3.62
C ASN A 78 -16.63 11.67 4.80
N PHE A 79 -17.65 11.16 5.50
CA PHE A 79 -18.10 11.72 6.76
C PHE A 79 -17.05 11.60 7.88
N VAL A 80 -16.04 10.73 7.72
CA VAL A 80 -14.83 10.71 8.56
C VAL A 80 -13.92 11.83 8.07
N HIS A 81 -13.76 12.89 8.88
CA HIS A 81 -13.02 14.09 8.49
C HIS A 81 -11.61 13.78 7.96
N THR A 82 -10.86 12.87 8.60
CA THR A 82 -9.52 12.48 8.13
C THR A 82 -9.53 11.82 6.75
N HIS A 83 -10.56 11.04 6.40
CA HIS A 83 -10.68 10.46 5.05
C HIS A 83 -10.95 11.51 3.99
N ALA A 84 -11.68 12.59 4.33
CA ALA A 84 -11.96 13.68 3.40
C ALA A 84 -10.80 14.66 3.22
N MET A 85 -9.86 14.71 4.18
CA MET A 85 -8.72 15.65 4.18
C MET A 85 -7.49 15.10 3.46
N VAL A 86 -7.34 13.79 3.36
CA VAL A 86 -6.21 13.16 2.68
C VAL A 86 -6.45 13.16 1.16
N SER A 87 -5.41 13.45 0.37
CA SER A 87 -5.52 13.36 -1.08
C SER A 87 -5.57 11.90 -1.54
N ASP A 88 -6.12 11.66 -2.73
CA ASP A 88 -6.15 10.33 -3.35
C ASP A 88 -4.74 9.76 -3.53
N ASP A 89 -3.74 10.58 -3.84
CA ASP A 89 -2.35 10.14 -3.98
C ASP A 89 -1.80 9.58 -2.66
N ALA A 90 -2.01 10.31 -1.56
CA ALA A 90 -1.57 9.90 -0.23
C ALA A 90 -2.36 8.66 0.26
N ALA A 91 -3.68 8.63 0.02
CA ALA A 91 -4.50 7.46 0.33
C ALA A 91 -4.03 6.24 -0.46
N ASN A 92 -3.72 6.39 -1.75
CA ASN A 92 -3.22 5.32 -2.59
C ASN A 92 -1.88 4.78 -2.11
N ALA A 93 -0.93 5.63 -1.69
CA ALA A 93 0.34 5.18 -1.14
C ALA A 93 0.14 4.26 0.08
N VAL A 94 -0.73 4.66 1.01
CA VAL A 94 -1.07 3.86 2.20
C VAL A 94 -1.77 2.55 1.81
N LEU A 95 -2.81 2.62 0.98
CA LEU A 95 -3.64 1.47 0.63
C LEU A 95 -2.86 0.45 -0.22
N GLN A 96 -1.97 0.92 -1.10
CA GLN A 96 -1.05 0.06 -1.86
C GLN A 96 -0.10 -0.68 -0.92
N TRP A 97 0.51 0.02 0.03
CA TRP A 97 1.39 -0.59 1.05
C TRP A 97 0.64 -1.67 1.85
N VAL A 98 -0.58 -1.39 2.31
CA VAL A 98 -1.42 -2.37 3.02
C VAL A 98 -1.76 -3.56 2.12
N ALA A 99 -2.17 -3.33 0.88
CA ALA A 99 -2.57 -4.38 -0.06
C ALA A 99 -1.40 -5.32 -0.43
N GLN A 100 -0.16 -4.82 -0.43
CA GLN A 100 1.06 -5.60 -0.66
C GLN A 100 1.53 -6.35 0.61
N GLY A 101 0.77 -6.23 1.69
CA GLY A 101 1.01 -6.92 2.95
C GLY A 101 1.90 -6.15 3.91
N MET A 102 1.86 -4.82 3.85
CA MET A 102 2.68 -3.90 4.66
C MET A 102 4.19 -4.13 4.47
N LYS A 103 4.60 -4.36 3.22
CA LYS A 103 5.98 -4.56 2.81
C LYS A 103 6.42 -3.44 1.91
#